data_AF-A0A0W0Y7M1-F1
#
_entry.id   AF-A0A0W0Y7M1-F1
#
_cell.length_a   1.000
_cell.length_b   1.000
_cell.length_c   1.000
_cell.angle_alpha   90.00
_cell.angle_beta   90.00
_cell.angle_gamma   90.00
#
_symmetry.space_group_name_H-M   'P 1'
#
loop_
_entity.id
_entity.type
_entity.pdbx_description
1 polymer ?
#
loop_
_entity_poly.entity_id
_entity_poly.type
_entity_poly.pdbx_seq_one_letter_code
_entity_poly.pdbx_strand_id
1 'polypeptide(L)'
;MVLKRQIDGYIQSTPLRTDIEWAFIDGSIIKAYQHSAGVASEENQAIGKSRGGNTTKIHMAVDAFGLPIDFEITGGEVHDSKVASEFIEKLPTAGHT
;
A
#
# COMPACT_ATOMS: atom_id res chain seq x y z
N MET A 1 -2.71 -13.20 0.42
CA MET A 1 -2.24 -12.60 1.70
C MET A 1 -3.43 -12.14 2.55
N VAL A 2 -3.63 -12.68 3.76
CA VAL A 2 -4.79 -12.42 4.66
C VAL A 2 -4.86 -10.95 5.10
N LEU A 3 -3.71 -10.31 5.30
CA LEU A 3 -3.59 -8.90 5.69
C LEU A 3 -4.23 -7.94 4.68
N LYS A 4 -4.05 -8.17 3.37
CA LYS A 4 -4.63 -7.28 2.35
C LYS A 4 -6.16 -7.28 2.44
N ARG A 5 -6.77 -8.47 2.49
CA ARG A 5 -8.23 -8.64 2.61
C ARG A 5 -8.83 -7.97 3.85
N GLN A 6 -8.14 -8.02 4.99
CA GLN A 6 -8.65 -7.45 6.23
C GLN A 6 -8.58 -5.91 6.24
N ILE A 7 -7.51 -5.33 5.70
CA ILE A 7 -7.35 -3.87 5.62
C ILE A 7 -8.25 -3.30 4.52
N ASP A 8 -8.41 -3.98 3.37
CA ASP A 8 -9.36 -3.58 2.32
C ASP A 8 -10.77 -3.42 2.88
N GLY A 9 -11.22 -4.35 3.74
CA GLY A 9 -12.51 -4.28 4.40
C GLY A 9 -12.65 -3.09 5.36
N TYR A 10 -11.57 -2.70 6.04
CA TYR A 10 -11.55 -1.52 6.91
C TYR A 10 -11.66 -0.23 6.11
N ILE A 11 -10.89 -0.09 5.03
CA ILE A 11 -10.93 1.09 4.14
C ILE A 11 -12.34 1.26 3.56
N GLN A 12 -12.96 0.18 3.07
CA GLN A 12 -14.33 0.19 2.53
C GLN A 12 -15.40 0.50 3.58
N SER A 13 -15.16 0.18 4.86
CA SER A 13 -16.11 0.44 5.93
C SER A 13 -16.12 1.89 6.43
N THR A 14 -15.16 2.70 6.01
CA THR A 14 -14.98 4.08 6.48
C THR A 14 -15.88 5.02 5.66
N PRO A 15 -17.02 5.53 6.18
CA PRO A 15 -18.04 6.19 5.37
C PRO A 15 -17.92 7.73 5.42
N LEU A 16 -16.70 8.27 5.50
CA LEU A 16 -16.49 9.71 5.50
C LEU A 16 -16.08 10.16 4.10
N ARG A 17 -16.68 11.27 3.66
CA ARG A 17 -16.26 12.01 2.47
C ARG A 17 -14.75 12.23 2.57
N THR A 18 -13.99 11.54 1.72
CA THR A 18 -12.54 11.69 1.60
C THR A 18 -12.21 13.16 1.33
N ASP A 19 -11.36 13.75 2.16
CA ASP A 19 -10.90 15.12 1.94
C ASP A 19 -9.70 15.12 1.00
N ILE A 20 -10.00 15.38 -0.27
CA ILE A 20 -9.04 15.38 -1.37
C ILE A 20 -8.39 16.75 -1.62
N GLU A 21 -8.50 17.70 -0.68
CA GLU A 21 -7.71 18.93 -0.76
C GLU A 21 -6.21 18.60 -0.86
N TRP A 22 -5.79 17.57 -0.12
CA TRP A 22 -4.45 16.98 -0.19
C TRP A 22 -4.55 15.47 -0.21
N ALA A 23 -3.72 14.83 -1.04
CA ALA A 23 -3.51 13.39 -1.02
C ALA A 23 -2.02 13.11 -0.85
N PHE A 24 -1.69 12.21 0.07
CA PHE A 24 -0.31 11.81 0.34
C PHE A 24 -0.11 10.36 -0.04
N ILE A 25 1.05 10.06 -0.64
CA ILE A 25 1.48 8.69 -0.94
C ILE A 25 2.86 8.51 -0.31
N ASP A 26 2.98 7.51 0.54
CA ASP A 26 4.28 7.13 1.12
C ASP A 26 4.39 5.60 1.28
N GLY A 27 5.62 5.12 1.41
CA GLY A 27 5.96 3.70 1.50
C GLY A 27 6.79 3.37 2.74
N SER A 28 6.28 2.47 3.57
CA SER A 28 7.04 1.93 4.72
C SER A 28 7.67 0.59 4.37
N ILE A 29 8.97 0.43 4.62
CA ILE A 29 9.71 -0.83 4.41
C ILE A 29 9.76 -1.64 5.71
N ILE A 30 9.37 -2.91 5.64
CA ILE A 30 9.37 -3.85 6.75
C ILE A 30 10.32 -5.01 6.42
N LYS A 31 11.12 -5.42 7.40
CA LYS A 31 11.97 -6.61 7.28
C LYS A 31 11.13 -7.87 7.27
N ALA A 32 11.34 -8.72 6.27
CA ALA A 32 10.70 -10.02 6.22
C ALA A 32 11.29 -10.91 7.33
N TYR A 33 10.41 -11.61 8.05
CA TYR A 33 10.84 -12.58 9.06
C TYR A 33 11.60 -13.73 8.40
N GLN A 34 12.58 -14.33 9.07
CA GLN A 34 13.44 -15.36 8.47
C GLN A 34 12.69 -16.61 7.96
N HIS A 35 11.47 -16.86 8.46
CA HIS A 35 10.58 -17.92 8.01
C HIS A 35 9.32 -17.41 7.27
N SER A 36 9.33 -16.17 6.75
CA SER A 36 8.15 -15.54 6.14
C SER A 36 7.77 -16.08 4.76
N ALA A 37 8.63 -16.87 4.11
CA ALA A 37 8.41 -17.36 2.75
C ALA A 37 7.25 -18.37 2.64
N GLY A 38 6.78 -18.94 3.76
CA GLY A 38 5.64 -19.85 3.77
C GLY A 38 5.85 -21.10 2.89
N VAL A 39 4.75 -21.61 2.32
CA VAL A 39 4.76 -22.72 1.36
C VAL A 39 5.15 -22.18 -0.01
N ALA A 40 6.02 -22.89 -0.72
CA ALA A 40 6.39 -22.54 -2.09
C ALA A 40 5.13 -22.41 -2.97
N SER A 41 4.98 -21.25 -3.60
CA SER A 41 3.88 -20.95 -4.50
C SER A 41 4.38 -20.05 -5.63
N GLU A 42 3.66 -20.07 -6.76
CA GLU A 42 3.87 -19.13 -7.86
C GLU A 42 3.28 -17.74 -7.55
N GLU A 43 2.56 -17.60 -6.43
CA GLU A 43 1.98 -16.32 -6.00
C GLU A 43 3.07 -15.42 -5.43
N ASN A 44 3.07 -14.15 -5.85
CA ASN A 44 3.95 -13.14 -5.29
C ASN A 44 3.61 -12.91 -3.79
N GLN A 45 4.51 -13.30 -2.90
CA GLN A 45 4.38 -13.13 -1.45
C GLN A 45 4.72 -11.71 -0.97
N ALA A 46 4.97 -10.78 -1.90
CA ALA A 46 5.41 -9.41 -1.63
C ALA A 46 6.69 -9.34 -0.78
N ILE A 47 7.60 -10.29 -1.00
CA ILE A 47 8.94 -10.30 -0.41
C ILE A 47 9.93 -10.15 -1.55
N GLY A 48 10.82 -9.17 -1.44
CA GLY A 48 11.91 -9.03 -2.38
C GLY A 48 13.19 -8.50 -1.73
N LYS A 49 14.23 -8.34 -2.54
CA LYS A 49 15.61 -8.12 -2.08
C LYS A 49 15.95 -6.63 -2.08
N SER A 50 16.05 -6.03 -0.90
CA SER A 50 16.53 -4.67 -0.72
C SER A 50 17.90 -4.63 -0.04
N ARG A 51 18.42 -3.42 0.24
CA ARG A 51 19.63 -3.21 1.06
C ARG A 51 19.50 -3.79 2.46
N GLY A 52 18.28 -3.93 2.99
CA GLY A 52 18.01 -4.52 4.30
C GLY A 52 17.96 -6.06 4.30
N GLY A 53 18.17 -6.70 3.16
CA GLY A 53 17.92 -8.13 2.95
C GLY A 53 16.52 -8.37 2.38
N ASN A 54 15.87 -9.46 2.79
CA ASN A 54 14.50 -9.75 2.38
C ASN A 54 13.53 -8.80 3.10
N THR A 55 12.73 -8.09 2.32
CA THR A 55 11.85 -7.03 2.81
C THR A 55 10.56 -6.98 2.02
N THR A 56 9.54 -6.41 2.65
CA THR A 56 8.25 -6.03 2.07
C THR A 56 8.10 -4.52 2.18
N LYS A 57 7.33 -3.89 1.30
CA LYS A 57 6.92 -2.49 1.44
C LYS A 57 5.41 -2.37 1.41
N ILE A 58 4.88 -1.56 2.32
CA ILE A 58 3.47 -1.14 2.33
C ILE A 58 3.45 0.28 1.78
N HIS A 59 2.89 0.45 0.60
CA HIS A 59 2.59 1.76 0.03
C HIS A 59 1.17 2.14 0.41
N MET A 60 0.95 3.37 0.89
CA MET A 60 -0.37 3.81 1.32
C MET A 60 -0.67 5.20 0.79
N ALA A 61 -1.88 5.35 0.24
CA ALA A 61 -2.47 6.62 -0.10
C ALA A 61 -3.40 7.06 1.04
N VAL A 62 -3.29 8.31 1.48
CA VAL A 62 -4.13 8.90 2.52
C VAL A 62 -4.67 10.26 2.11
N ASP A 63 -5.80 10.63 2.71
CA ASP A 63 -6.44 11.93 2.54
C ASP A 63 -5.80 13.01 3.44
N ALA A 64 -6.34 14.23 3.40
CA ALA A 64 -5.82 15.36 4.16
C ALA A 64 -5.86 15.15 5.69
N PHE A 65 -6.71 14.26 6.19
CA PHE A 65 -6.80 13.88 7.61
C PHE A 65 -5.94 12.67 7.97
N GLY A 66 -5.23 12.09 7.01
CA GLY A 66 -4.45 10.87 7.20
C GLY A 66 -5.30 9.60 7.20
N LEU A 67 -6.56 9.66 6.73
CA LEU A 67 -7.40 8.49 6.59
C LEU A 67 -6.98 7.70 5.35
N PRO A 68 -6.88 6.35 5.44
CA PRO A 68 -6.45 5.52 4.33
C PRO A 68 -7.47 5.55 3.19
N ILE A 69 -6.99 5.83 1.98
CA ILE A 69 -7.76 5.77 0.73
C ILE A 69 -7.55 4.41 0.06
N ASP A 70 -6.29 4.00 -0.08
CA ASP A 70 -5.91 2.67 -0.60
C ASP A 70 -4.48 2.32 -0.19
N PHE A 71 -4.11 1.06 -0.33
CA PHE A 71 -2.74 0.59 -0.09
C PHE A 71 -2.37 -0.59 -0.99
N GLU A 72 -1.07 -0.76 -1.20
CA GLU A 72 -0.50 -1.87 -1.97
C GLU A 72 0.72 -2.44 -1.26
N ILE A 73 0.88 -3.75 -1.34
CA ILE A 73 1.99 -4.45 -0.68
C ILE A 73 2.87 -5.08 -1.74
N THR A 74 4.14 -4.70 -1.74
CA THR A 74 5.12 -5.12 -2.74
C THR A 74 6.40 -5.65 -2.09
N GLY A 75 7.32 -6.18 -2.90
CA GLY A 75 8.70 -6.41 -2.44
C GLY A 75 9.36 -5.11 -2.00
N GLY A 76 10.19 -5.15 -0.95
CA GLY A 76 10.75 -3.93 -0.36
C GLY A 76 11.71 -3.13 -1.27
N GLU A 77 12.14 -3.69 -2.38
CA GLU A 77 12.92 -3.04 -3.44
C GLU A 77 12.09 -2.13 -4.36
N VAL A 78 10.77 -2.25 -4.33
CA VAL A 78 9.88 -1.47 -5.21
C VAL A 78 9.84 -0.02 -4.73
N HIS A 79 10.13 0.91 -5.66
CA HIS A 79 10.10 2.35 -5.39
C HIS A 79 8.67 2.91 -5.49
N ASP A 80 8.34 3.93 -4.70
CA ASP A 80 6.98 4.49 -4.64
C ASP A 80 6.53 5.05 -5.98
N SER A 81 7.46 5.58 -6.78
CA SER A 81 7.18 6.04 -8.16
C SER A 81 6.71 4.93 -9.12
N LYS A 82 6.90 3.64 -8.78
CA LYS A 82 6.39 2.51 -9.56
C LYS A 82 4.92 2.20 -9.28
N VAL A 83 4.42 2.61 -8.12
CA VAL A 83 3.04 2.38 -7.66
C VAL A 83 2.22 3.66 -7.69
N ALA A 84 2.87 4.83 -7.68
CA ALA A 84 2.22 6.14 -7.61
C ALA A 84 1.12 6.34 -8.67
N SER A 85 1.33 5.92 -9.92
CA SER A 85 0.31 6.05 -10.97
C SER A 85 -0.96 5.28 -10.65
N GLU A 86 -0.83 4.06 -10.10
CA GLU A 86 -1.97 3.23 -9.70
C GLU A 86 -2.76 3.89 -8.57
N PHE A 87 -2.09 4.50 -7.59
CA PHE A 87 -2.79 5.25 -6.55
C PHE A 87 -3.48 6.48 -7.09
N ILE A 88 -2.82 7.26 -7.96
CA ILE A 88 -3.41 8.46 -8.56
C ILE A 88 -4.71 8.12 -9.31
N GLU A 89 -4.77 7.00 -10.02
CA GLU A 89 -5.98 6.53 -10.71
C GLU A 89 -7.12 6.16 -9.75
N LYS A 90 -6.79 5.73 -8.52
CA LYS A 90 -7.77 5.35 -7.50
C LYS A 90 -8.18 6.51 -6.60
N LEU A 91 -7.47 7.63 -6.63
CA LEU A 91 -7.86 8.83 -5.89
C LEU A 91 -9.19 9.37 -6.44
N PRO A 92 -10.08 9.89 -5.57
CA PRO A 92 -11.28 10.57 -6.04
C PRO A 92 -10.90 11.81 -6.85
N THR A 93 -11.63 12.08 -7.93
CA THR A 93 -11.40 13.28 -8.74
C THR A 93 -11.57 14.54 -7.90
N ALA A 94 -10.57 15.41 -7.91
CA ALA A 94 -10.67 16.73 -7.31
C ALA A 94 -11.82 17.52 -7.96
N GLY A 95 -12.78 17.96 -7.16
CA GLY A 95 -13.80 18.90 -7.61
C GLY A 95 -13.15 20.26 -7.83
N HIS A 96 -12.86 20.62 -9.08
CA HIS A 96 -12.43 21.97 -9.41
C HIS A 96 -13.66 22.89 -9.45
N THR A 97 -13.88 23.66 -8.38
CA THR A 97 -14.80 24.82 -8.38
C THR A 97 -14.06 26.09 -8.72
#